data_AF-A0A0L6VG09-F1
#
_entry.id   AF-A0A0L6VG09-F1
#
_cell.length_a   1.000
_cell.length_b   1.000
_cell.length_c   1.000
_cell.angle_alpha   90.00
_cell.angle_beta   90.00
_cell.angle_gamma   90.00
#
_symmetry.space_group_name_H-M   'P 1'
#
loop_
_entity.id
_entity.type
_entity.pdbx_description
1 polymer ?
#
loop_
_entity_poly.entity_id
_entity_poly.type
_entity_poly.pdbx_seq_one_letter_code
_entity_poly.pdbx_strand_id
1 'polypeptide(L)'
;MDQIEDSDSFEQWVSDHVLDQFISDHARDQRTDELSEESDNEEERHEPIHLAPTRDQHLVKAALQNLIHKIDEYIPESDVDQLARKVSPDLSKKFLQLQKHLLPPLQRRFWRLCYLVLGPDHFQKNEPPEFQAGLQVLKEIENILDQIKLATDSLWLPSSPASDRPHSRSDVNHHRCGLAESKLIDTMEKSRQLLGKYNGLFLISEMRMINKLAARIAWRLLIRDTRRVSDFLDTVINWFELSDLGAIQDQWQSMAEEVEDMLQLAVELPIKHPGTHCKEPLRDSIPLIKLSRIFFKKLSRAIPSELHPIYQMSQAELSSFIDSTLFFPSVLESFVDSLQDPPNPGDDGVPTFDLEDGFIGTMRILDDYAYPQRSERAINHEFHEWYMSWKQHFFLAVDLFQTTYIRVYSDRLLARLERTRGTTVDEDGEVE
;
A
#
# COMPACT_ATOMS: atom_id res chain seq x y z
N MET A 1 43.59 21.55 -0.66
CA MET A 1 44.11 21.17 0.66
C MET A 1 42.96 21.37 1.61
N ASP A 2 42.51 20.23 2.13
CA ASP A 2 41.56 20.00 3.23
C ASP A 2 40.10 20.45 3.06
N GLN A 3 39.24 19.48 2.69
CA GLN A 3 38.10 18.97 3.48
C GLN A 3 37.09 18.30 2.55
N ILE A 4 37.28 17.00 2.31
CA ILE A 4 36.24 16.06 1.84
C ILE A 4 36.46 14.77 2.65
N GLU A 5 35.94 14.76 3.86
CA GLU A 5 35.72 13.56 4.68
C GLU A 5 34.36 13.76 5.33
N ASP A 6 33.28 13.29 4.69
CA ASP A 6 31.96 13.19 5.33
C ASP A 6 30.98 12.26 4.58
N SER A 7 31.49 11.23 3.89
CA SER A 7 30.63 10.17 3.34
C SER A 7 30.39 9.05 4.38
N ASP A 8 31.36 8.78 5.25
CA ASP A 8 31.27 7.73 6.27
C ASP A 8 30.42 8.15 7.49
N SER A 9 30.24 9.45 7.69
CA SER A 9 29.44 10.04 8.77
C SER A 9 27.93 9.81 8.59
N PHE A 10 27.45 9.77 7.34
CA PHE A 10 26.03 9.59 7.03
C PHE A 10 25.57 8.13 7.15
N GLU A 11 26.40 7.17 6.74
CA GLU A 11 26.08 5.73 6.89
C GLU A 11 26.11 5.29 8.36
N GLN A 12 27.03 5.84 9.17
CA GLN A 12 27.09 5.58 10.60
C GLN A 12 25.91 6.21 11.36
N TRP A 13 25.52 7.45 11.00
CA TRP A 13 24.37 8.13 11.60
C TRP A 13 23.03 7.43 11.34
N VAL A 14 22.82 6.89 10.14
CA VAL A 14 21.59 6.15 9.78
C VAL A 14 21.53 4.78 10.45
N SER A 15 22.65 4.09 10.64
CA SER A 15 22.68 2.78 11.30
C SER A 15 22.39 2.90 12.81
N ASP A 16 22.95 3.92 13.47
CA ASP A 16 22.81 4.10 14.91
C ASP A 16 21.44 4.70 15.31
N HIS A 17 20.87 5.63 14.52
CA HIS A 17 19.56 6.23 14.86
C HIS A 17 18.36 5.32 14.57
N VAL A 18 18.41 4.46 13.56
CA VAL A 18 17.29 3.56 13.24
C VAL A 18 17.20 2.42 14.26
N LEU A 19 18.33 1.93 14.76
CA LEU A 19 18.38 0.88 15.79
C LEU A 19 17.96 1.41 17.18
N ASP A 20 18.37 2.63 17.54
CA ASP A 20 17.96 3.27 18.79
C ASP A 20 16.47 3.66 18.79
N GLN A 21 15.91 4.06 17.65
CA GLN A 21 14.47 4.30 17.51
C GLN A 21 13.67 3.00 17.67
N PHE A 22 14.16 1.89 17.11
CA PHE A 22 13.54 0.56 17.22
C PHE A 22 13.57 0.03 18.66
N ILE A 23 14.68 0.19 19.38
CA ILE A 23 14.79 -0.20 20.81
C ILE A 23 13.93 0.71 21.70
N SER A 24 13.87 2.01 21.41
CA SER A 24 13.05 2.97 22.14
C SER A 24 11.55 2.70 21.99
N ASP A 25 11.07 2.36 20.79
CA ASP A 25 9.65 2.07 20.55
C ASP A 25 9.25 0.70 21.13
N HIS A 26 10.14 -0.29 21.12
CA HIS A 26 9.92 -1.58 21.79
C HIS A 26 9.94 -1.48 23.32
N ALA A 27 10.81 -0.63 23.89
CA ALA A 27 10.84 -0.34 25.33
C ALA A 27 9.64 0.51 25.80
N ARG A 28 9.06 1.32 24.91
CA ARG A 28 7.86 2.12 25.18
C ARG A 28 6.60 1.26 25.21
N ASP A 29 6.52 0.25 24.34
CA ASP A 29 5.45 -0.76 24.36
C ASP A 29 5.53 -1.68 25.60
N GLN A 30 6.74 -2.04 26.06
CA GLN A 30 6.90 -2.83 27.30
C GLN A 30 6.59 -2.04 28.58
N ARG A 31 6.89 -0.73 28.64
CA ARG A 31 6.55 0.11 29.80
C ARG A 31 5.06 0.36 30.00
N THR A 32 4.24 0.19 28.96
CA THR A 32 2.77 0.25 29.09
C THR A 32 2.17 -0.99 29.73
N ASP A 33 2.89 -2.12 29.75
CA ASP A 33 2.46 -3.36 30.42
C ASP A 33 2.90 -3.41 31.90
N GLU A 34 3.96 -2.70 32.30
CA GLU A 34 4.45 -2.66 33.70
C GLU A 34 3.64 -1.73 34.64
N LEU A 35 2.75 -0.88 34.12
CA LEU A 35 1.87 -0.02 34.95
C LEU A 35 0.56 -0.72 35.38
N SER A 36 0.46 -2.04 35.21
CA SER A 36 -0.71 -2.84 35.57
C SER A 36 -0.58 -3.59 36.91
N GLU A 37 0.54 -3.47 37.63
CA GLU A 37 0.77 -4.25 38.86
C GLU A 37 0.34 -3.56 40.16
N GLU A 38 -0.14 -2.31 40.13
CA GLU A 38 -0.67 -1.68 41.35
C GLU A 38 -2.19 -1.83 41.48
N SER A 39 -2.56 -2.73 42.40
CA SER A 39 -3.86 -2.88 43.04
C SER A 39 -4.97 -3.55 42.22
N ASP A 40 -5.16 -4.86 42.41
CA ASP A 40 -6.47 -5.45 42.76
C ASP A 40 -6.27 -6.88 43.28
N ASN A 41 -6.10 -7.00 44.60
CA ASN A 41 -5.82 -8.24 45.32
C ASN A 41 -7.12 -8.90 45.85
N GLU A 42 -8.14 -9.04 44.99
CA GLU A 42 -9.36 -9.80 45.30
C GLU A 42 -9.76 -10.67 44.10
N GLU A 43 -8.95 -11.70 43.83
CA GLU A 43 -9.26 -12.72 42.82
C GLU A 43 -10.13 -13.82 43.45
N GLU A 44 -11.43 -13.53 43.62
CA GLU A 44 -12.44 -14.57 43.85
C GLU A 44 -12.53 -15.46 42.60
N ARG A 45 -11.98 -16.69 42.70
CA ARG A 45 -12.09 -17.73 41.67
C ARG A 45 -13.53 -18.25 41.58
N HIS A 46 -14.38 -17.55 40.84
CA HIS A 46 -15.69 -18.06 40.44
C HIS A 46 -15.52 -18.97 39.22
N GLU A 47 -16.12 -20.16 39.26
CA GLU A 47 -16.20 -21.04 38.10
C GLU A 47 -16.90 -20.30 36.93
N PRO A 48 -16.43 -20.48 35.68
CA PRO A 48 -17.01 -19.82 34.52
C PRO A 48 -18.47 -20.26 34.29
N ILE A 49 -19.42 -19.44 34.76
CA ILE A 49 -20.84 -19.62 34.42
C ILE A 49 -21.02 -19.17 32.96
N HIS A 50 -21.09 -20.15 32.05
CA HIS A 50 -21.46 -19.91 30.66
C HIS A 50 -22.93 -19.47 30.58
N LEU A 51 -23.15 -18.16 30.60
CA LEU A 51 -24.47 -17.58 30.35
C LEU A 51 -24.78 -17.65 28.85
N ALA A 52 -25.94 -18.18 28.51
CA ALA A 52 -26.42 -18.17 27.13
C ALA A 52 -26.56 -16.71 26.64
N PRO A 53 -26.22 -16.41 25.37
CA PRO A 53 -26.34 -15.07 24.84
C PRO A 53 -27.79 -14.61 24.85
N THR A 54 -28.01 -13.34 25.14
CA THR A 54 -29.34 -12.74 25.05
C THR A 54 -29.81 -12.68 23.59
N ARG A 55 -31.13 -12.62 23.38
CA ARG A 55 -31.72 -12.44 22.04
C ARG A 55 -31.12 -11.23 21.32
N ASP A 56 -30.94 -10.12 22.03
CA ASP A 56 -30.44 -8.87 21.43
C ASP A 56 -28.97 -8.96 21.05
N GLN A 57 -28.14 -9.66 21.82
CA GLN A 57 -26.75 -9.95 21.44
C GLN A 57 -26.68 -10.81 20.17
N HIS A 58 -27.52 -11.85 20.07
CA HIS A 58 -27.62 -12.64 18.85
C HIS A 58 -28.02 -11.81 17.64
N LEU A 59 -28.97 -10.87 17.81
CA LEU A 59 -29.39 -9.97 16.75
C LEU A 59 -28.26 -9.04 16.30
N VAL A 60 -27.51 -8.44 17.24
CA VAL A 60 -26.38 -7.56 16.88
C VAL A 60 -25.28 -8.34 16.19
N LYS A 61 -24.95 -9.54 16.69
CA LYS A 61 -23.97 -10.42 16.07
C LYS A 61 -24.36 -10.80 14.64
N ALA A 62 -25.62 -11.21 14.44
CA ALA A 62 -26.14 -11.52 13.11
C ALA A 62 -26.09 -10.29 12.18
N ALA A 63 -26.44 -9.09 12.69
CA ALA A 63 -26.36 -7.86 11.91
C ALA A 63 -24.93 -7.51 11.51
N LEU A 64 -23.95 -7.69 12.41
CA LEU A 64 -22.53 -7.52 12.09
C LEU A 64 -22.07 -8.49 11.00
N GLN A 65 -22.41 -9.78 11.12
CA GLN A 65 -22.05 -10.79 10.13
C GLN A 65 -22.66 -10.50 8.76
N ASN A 66 -23.95 -10.13 8.72
CA ASN A 66 -24.62 -9.75 7.48
C ASN A 66 -23.95 -8.54 6.83
N LEU A 67 -23.58 -7.53 7.64
CA LEU A 67 -22.90 -6.34 7.12
C LEU A 67 -21.50 -6.66 6.59
N ILE A 68 -20.72 -7.51 7.29
CA ILE A 68 -19.42 -7.98 6.81
C ILE A 68 -19.57 -8.65 5.44
N HIS A 69 -20.52 -9.58 5.33
CA HIS A 69 -20.77 -10.30 4.08
C HIS A 69 -21.19 -9.36 2.94
N LYS A 70 -22.01 -8.36 3.25
CA LYS A 70 -22.41 -7.33 2.30
C LYS A 70 -21.23 -6.48 1.82
N ILE A 71 -20.28 -6.17 2.71
CA ILE A 71 -19.06 -5.45 2.32
C ILE A 71 -18.16 -6.34 1.45
N ASP A 72 -18.08 -7.65 1.71
CA ASP A 72 -17.35 -8.58 0.84
C ASP A 72 -17.90 -8.52 -0.61
N GLU A 73 -19.23 -8.36 -0.79
CA GLU A 73 -19.84 -8.17 -2.13
C GLU A 73 -19.50 -6.82 -2.79
N TYR A 74 -19.05 -5.83 -2.01
CA TYR A 74 -18.70 -4.50 -2.52
C TYR A 74 -17.28 -4.40 -3.04
N ILE A 75 -16.39 -5.27 -2.56
CA ILE A 75 -14.99 -5.30 -2.94
C ILE A 75 -14.91 -6.12 -4.23
N PRO A 76 -14.72 -5.48 -5.40
CA PRO A 76 -14.66 -6.22 -6.65
C PRO A 76 -13.47 -7.19 -6.64
N GLU A 77 -13.66 -8.39 -7.17
CA GLU A 77 -12.55 -9.26 -7.56
C GLU A 77 -11.83 -8.56 -8.73
N SER A 78 -10.74 -7.85 -8.41
CA SER A 78 -9.80 -7.16 -9.31
C SER A 78 -10.23 -7.12 -10.79
N ASP A 79 -10.94 -6.06 -11.18
CA ASP A 79 -11.38 -5.89 -12.57
C ASP A 79 -10.22 -5.36 -13.43
N VAL A 80 -9.78 -6.18 -14.39
CA VAL A 80 -8.63 -5.91 -15.28
C VAL A 80 -8.94 -4.82 -16.32
N ASP A 81 -10.20 -4.39 -16.46
CA ASP A 81 -10.65 -3.54 -17.57
C ASP A 81 -10.95 -2.07 -17.19
N GLN A 82 -10.26 -1.53 -16.16
CA GLN A 82 -10.44 -0.13 -15.72
C GLN A 82 -10.12 0.90 -16.81
N LEU A 83 -9.19 0.58 -17.72
CA LEU A 83 -8.72 1.47 -18.79
C LEU A 83 -9.82 1.86 -19.80
N ALA A 84 -10.88 1.06 -19.91
CA ALA A 84 -11.97 1.33 -20.85
C ALA A 84 -13.05 2.26 -20.27
N ARG A 85 -13.04 2.54 -18.96
CA ARG A 85 -14.10 3.30 -18.29
C ARG A 85 -13.96 4.79 -18.49
N LYS A 86 -15.08 5.47 -18.78
CA LYS A 86 -15.11 6.92 -18.92
C LYS A 86 -15.42 7.58 -17.58
N VAL A 87 -14.67 8.63 -17.23
CA VAL A 87 -14.90 9.42 -16.01
C VAL A 87 -16.23 10.16 -16.06
N SER A 88 -16.94 10.20 -14.93
CA SER A 88 -18.14 10.98 -14.75
C SER A 88 -17.86 12.49 -14.79
N PRO A 89 -18.66 13.30 -15.51
CA PRO A 89 -18.47 14.76 -15.54
C PRO A 89 -18.73 15.44 -14.19
N ASP A 90 -19.45 14.78 -13.27
CA ASP A 90 -19.80 15.30 -11.95
C ASP A 90 -18.76 14.93 -10.87
N LEU A 91 -17.51 14.65 -11.27
CA LEU A 91 -16.45 14.15 -10.38
C LEU A 91 -16.27 14.98 -9.11
N SER A 92 -16.08 16.30 -9.26
CA SER A 92 -15.86 17.21 -8.12
C SER A 92 -17.04 17.19 -7.13
N LYS A 93 -18.27 17.07 -7.64
CA LYS A 93 -19.48 16.99 -6.80
C LYS A 93 -19.53 15.68 -6.02
N LYS A 94 -19.14 14.57 -6.64
CA LYS A 94 -19.06 13.25 -5.99
C LYS A 94 -17.99 13.21 -4.92
N PHE A 95 -16.81 13.78 -5.20
CA PHE A 95 -15.74 13.92 -4.21
C PHE A 95 -16.20 14.76 -3.02
N LEU A 96 -16.85 15.89 -3.26
CA LEU A 96 -17.41 16.71 -2.17
C LEU A 96 -18.46 15.93 -1.34
N GLN A 97 -19.30 15.12 -1.99
CA GLN A 97 -20.28 14.29 -1.31
C GLN A 97 -19.63 13.22 -0.42
N LEU A 98 -18.65 12.48 -0.95
CA LEU A 98 -17.88 11.49 -0.20
C LEU A 98 -17.21 12.15 1.01
N GLN A 99 -16.50 13.24 0.75
CA GLN A 99 -15.71 13.96 1.71
C GLN A 99 -16.53 14.60 2.84
N LYS A 100 -17.61 15.31 2.52
CA LYS A 100 -18.35 16.10 3.53
C LYS A 100 -19.57 15.38 4.09
N HIS A 101 -20.14 14.41 3.38
CA HIS A 101 -21.45 13.84 3.73
C HIS A 101 -21.45 12.33 4.01
N LEU A 102 -20.44 11.57 3.58
CA LEU A 102 -20.42 10.11 3.77
C LEU A 102 -19.35 9.66 4.75
N LEU A 103 -18.08 10.03 4.52
CA LEU A 103 -16.96 9.55 5.33
C LEU A 103 -16.98 10.08 6.79
N PRO A 104 -17.23 11.38 7.08
CA PRO A 104 -17.25 11.86 8.46
C PRO A 104 -18.40 11.28 9.31
N PRO A 105 -19.63 11.10 8.78
CA PRO A 105 -20.65 10.33 9.48
C PRO A 105 -20.24 8.89 9.77
N LEU A 106 -19.65 8.18 8.81
CA LEU A 106 -19.21 6.79 8.99
C LEU A 106 -18.28 6.65 10.19
N GLN A 107 -17.26 7.51 10.25
CA GLN A 107 -16.31 7.59 11.36
C GLN A 107 -17.01 7.75 12.71
N ARG A 108 -17.92 8.73 12.82
CA ARG A 108 -18.69 8.96 14.06
C ARG A 108 -19.57 7.77 14.45
N ARG A 109 -20.11 7.03 13.47
CA ARG A 109 -20.93 5.84 13.74
C ARG A 109 -20.10 4.67 14.24
N PHE A 110 -18.87 4.47 13.77
CA PHE A 110 -17.99 3.44 14.35
C PHE A 110 -17.68 3.70 15.82
N TRP A 111 -17.36 4.93 16.19
CA TRP A 111 -17.17 5.32 17.59
C TRP A 111 -18.43 5.11 18.43
N ARG A 112 -19.58 5.55 17.91
CA ARG A 112 -20.86 5.39 18.60
C ARG A 112 -21.20 3.92 18.82
N LEU A 113 -20.98 3.06 17.82
CA LEU A 113 -21.20 1.62 17.94
C LEU A 113 -20.29 1.00 19.01
N CYS A 114 -18.99 1.35 18.98
CA CYS A 114 -18.04 0.90 19.99
C CYS A 114 -18.49 1.28 21.41
N TYR A 115 -18.98 2.51 21.60
CA TYR A 115 -19.42 2.99 22.90
C TYR A 115 -20.73 2.31 23.38
N LEU A 116 -21.75 2.19 22.52
CA LEU A 116 -23.08 1.69 22.92
C LEU A 116 -23.12 0.20 23.24
N VAL A 117 -22.25 -0.57 22.59
CA VAL A 117 -22.28 -2.03 22.66
C VAL A 117 -21.15 -2.53 23.55
N LEU A 118 -20.02 -1.83 23.54
CA LEU A 118 -18.77 -2.26 24.14
C LEU A 118 -18.19 -1.18 25.05
N GLY A 119 -18.99 -0.22 25.54
CA GLY A 119 -18.54 0.83 26.44
C GLY A 119 -17.97 0.33 27.79
N PRO A 120 -17.04 1.09 28.40
CA PRO A 120 -16.40 0.72 29.66
C PRO A 120 -17.40 0.67 30.82
N ASP A 121 -18.44 1.50 30.77
CA ASP A 121 -19.50 1.55 31.77
C ASP A 121 -20.31 0.24 31.84
N HIS A 122 -20.41 -0.50 30.74
CA HIS A 122 -21.01 -1.83 30.75
C HIS A 122 -20.17 -2.82 31.56
N PHE A 123 -18.85 -2.65 31.62
CA PHE A 123 -17.97 -3.55 32.38
C PHE A 123 -17.79 -3.12 33.83
N GLN A 124 -17.89 -1.82 34.12
CA GLN A 124 -17.58 -1.27 35.45
C GLN A 124 -18.82 -1.00 36.31
N LYS A 125 -19.90 -0.48 35.71
CA LYS A 125 -21.10 -0.01 36.42
C LYS A 125 -22.29 -0.97 36.32
N ASN A 126 -22.10 -2.13 35.68
CA ASN A 126 -23.16 -3.09 35.37
C ASN A 126 -24.35 -2.49 34.59
N GLU A 127 -24.13 -1.37 33.89
CA GLU A 127 -25.16 -0.79 33.02
C GLU A 127 -25.42 -1.72 31.82
N PRO A 128 -26.68 -2.00 31.46
CA PRO A 128 -26.97 -2.87 30.33
C PRO A 128 -26.49 -2.21 29.03
N PRO A 129 -25.78 -2.93 28.14
CA PRO A 129 -25.47 -2.43 26.82
C PRO A 129 -26.73 -2.06 26.05
N GLU A 130 -26.65 -0.99 25.27
CA GLU A 130 -27.79 -0.50 24.49
C GLU A 130 -27.86 -1.21 23.13
N PHE A 131 -28.01 -2.54 23.15
CA PHE A 131 -27.97 -3.37 21.94
C PHE A 131 -28.99 -2.92 20.87
N GLN A 132 -30.18 -2.45 21.26
CA GLN A 132 -31.16 -1.89 20.31
C GLN A 132 -30.68 -0.60 19.65
N ALA A 133 -30.03 0.29 20.39
CA ALA A 133 -29.40 1.48 19.82
C ALA A 133 -28.21 1.10 18.93
N GLY A 134 -27.43 0.08 19.34
CA GLY A 134 -26.36 -0.51 18.56
C GLY A 134 -26.83 -1.05 17.21
N LEU A 135 -27.95 -1.79 17.19
CA LEU A 135 -28.59 -2.28 15.95
C LEU A 135 -28.98 -1.13 15.02
N GLN A 136 -29.55 -0.05 15.57
CA GLN A 136 -29.89 1.13 14.79
C GLN A 136 -28.63 1.79 14.18
N VAL A 137 -27.55 1.90 14.96
CA VAL A 137 -26.27 2.44 14.46
C VAL A 137 -25.66 1.54 13.37
N LEU A 138 -25.76 0.21 13.50
CA LEU A 138 -25.30 -0.72 12.46
C LEU A 138 -26.05 -0.51 11.15
N LYS A 139 -27.37 -0.34 11.20
CA LYS A 139 -28.19 -0.03 10.02
C LYS A 139 -27.80 1.31 9.39
N GLU A 140 -27.45 2.31 10.20
CA GLU A 140 -26.94 3.58 9.71
C GLU A 140 -25.57 3.44 9.03
N ILE A 141 -24.67 2.63 9.60
CA ILE A 141 -23.37 2.30 8.99
C ILE A 141 -23.58 1.63 7.64
N GLU A 142 -24.42 0.59 7.59
CA GLU A 142 -24.78 -0.11 6.36
C GLU A 142 -25.27 0.87 5.28
N ASN A 143 -26.24 1.74 5.61
CA ASN A 143 -26.77 2.71 4.66
C ASN A 143 -25.72 3.75 4.19
N ILE A 144 -24.73 4.08 5.01
CA ILE A 144 -23.62 4.96 4.59
C ILE A 144 -22.69 4.21 3.65
N LEU A 145 -22.34 2.96 3.94
CA LEU A 145 -21.50 2.13 3.07
C LEU A 145 -22.17 1.86 1.72
N ASP A 146 -23.47 1.61 1.69
CA ASP A 146 -24.26 1.50 0.46
C ASP A 146 -24.15 2.77 -0.40
N GLN A 147 -24.24 3.94 0.24
CA GLN A 147 -24.09 5.22 -0.46
C GLN A 147 -22.67 5.47 -0.94
N ILE A 148 -21.65 5.05 -0.18
CA ILE A 148 -20.25 5.11 -0.64
C ILE A 148 -20.06 4.19 -1.85
N LYS A 149 -20.60 2.97 -1.83
CA LYS A 149 -20.54 2.04 -2.97
C LYS A 149 -21.19 2.66 -4.21
N LEU A 150 -22.41 3.17 -4.08
CA LEU A 150 -23.11 3.85 -5.17
C LEU A 150 -22.34 5.08 -5.68
N ALA A 151 -21.76 5.87 -4.78
CA ALA A 151 -20.94 7.02 -5.15
C ALA A 151 -19.68 6.58 -5.93
N THR A 152 -19.02 5.51 -5.49
CA THR A 152 -17.85 4.89 -6.12
C THR A 152 -18.18 4.38 -7.52
N ASP A 153 -19.25 3.59 -7.67
CA ASP A 153 -19.69 3.08 -8.97
C ASP A 153 -20.02 4.21 -9.94
N SER A 154 -20.60 5.28 -9.41
CA SER A 154 -20.98 6.45 -10.20
C SER A 154 -19.83 7.37 -10.59
N LEU A 155 -18.60 7.13 -10.10
CA LEU A 155 -17.40 7.80 -10.61
C LEU A 155 -17.15 7.46 -12.07
N TRP A 156 -17.60 6.28 -12.49
CA TRP A 156 -17.44 5.74 -13.83
C TRP A 156 -18.76 5.78 -14.60
N LEU A 157 -18.67 6.05 -15.90
CA LEU A 157 -19.77 5.88 -16.84
C LEU A 157 -19.62 4.52 -17.54
N PRO A 158 -20.73 3.82 -17.82
CA PRO A 158 -20.69 2.60 -18.60
C PRO A 158 -20.01 2.85 -19.94
N SER A 159 -19.00 2.04 -20.26
CA SER A 159 -18.31 2.11 -21.54
C SER A 159 -19.28 1.74 -22.66
N SER A 160 -19.39 2.59 -23.69
CA SER A 160 -20.20 2.26 -24.86
C SER A 160 -19.46 1.16 -25.66
N PRO A 161 -20.08 0.00 -25.91
CA PRO A 161 -19.44 -1.09 -26.65
C PRO A 161 -19.15 -0.75 -28.12
N ALA A 162 -19.61 0.41 -28.60
CA ALA A 162 -19.46 0.85 -30.00
C ALA A 162 -18.27 1.80 -30.24
N SER A 163 -17.44 2.09 -29.23
CA SER A 163 -16.25 2.93 -29.39
C SER A 163 -15.02 2.07 -29.67
N ASP A 164 -14.80 1.70 -30.93
CA ASP A 164 -13.61 1.02 -31.49
C ASP A 164 -12.29 1.85 -31.39
N ARG A 165 -12.08 2.58 -30.30
CA ARG A 165 -10.81 3.28 -30.05
C ARG A 165 -10.14 2.74 -28.81
N PRO A 166 -9.26 1.73 -28.95
CA PRO A 166 -8.56 1.13 -27.83
C PRO A 166 -7.52 2.04 -27.14
N HIS A 167 -7.39 3.32 -27.51
CA HIS A 167 -6.30 4.19 -27.05
C HIS A 167 -6.77 5.61 -26.67
N SER A 168 -7.92 5.76 -26.01
CA SER A 168 -8.16 7.03 -25.32
C SER A 168 -7.14 7.12 -24.19
N ARG A 169 -6.04 7.83 -24.44
CA ARG A 169 -5.00 8.13 -23.43
C ARG A 169 -5.72 8.59 -22.17
N SER A 170 -5.44 7.92 -21.06
CA SER A 170 -5.94 8.30 -19.74
C SER A 170 -5.64 9.78 -19.54
N ASP A 171 -6.62 10.53 -19.02
CA ASP A 171 -6.37 11.90 -18.55
C ASP A 171 -6.13 11.88 -17.03
N VAL A 172 -5.70 13.01 -16.51
CA VAL A 172 -5.42 13.16 -15.07
C VAL A 172 -6.66 12.86 -14.22
N ASN A 173 -7.86 13.15 -14.73
CA ASN A 173 -9.11 12.83 -14.02
C ASN A 173 -9.35 11.32 -13.97
N HIS A 174 -9.01 10.58 -15.02
CA HIS A 174 -9.09 9.12 -15.07
C HIS A 174 -8.22 8.50 -13.98
N HIS A 175 -6.95 8.93 -13.87
CA HIS A 175 -6.08 8.50 -12.79
C HIS A 175 -6.65 8.86 -11.42
N ARG A 176 -7.12 10.10 -11.24
CA ARG A 176 -7.70 10.54 -9.97
C ARG A 176 -8.95 9.73 -9.59
N CYS A 177 -9.76 9.30 -10.56
CA CYS A 177 -10.89 8.41 -10.31
C CYS A 177 -10.45 7.02 -9.90
N GLY A 178 -9.45 6.43 -10.57
CA GLY A 178 -8.89 5.13 -10.21
C GLY A 178 -8.32 5.13 -8.79
N LEU A 179 -7.55 6.16 -8.44
CA LEU A 179 -7.03 6.35 -7.09
C LEU A 179 -8.15 6.53 -6.06
N ALA A 180 -9.18 7.33 -6.38
CA ALA A 180 -10.32 7.51 -5.49
C ALA A 180 -11.08 6.19 -5.26
N GLU A 181 -11.33 5.41 -6.32
CA GLU A 181 -11.96 4.08 -6.21
C GLU A 181 -11.12 3.16 -5.32
N SER A 182 -9.81 3.09 -5.53
CA SER A 182 -8.89 2.31 -4.69
C SER A 182 -8.97 2.71 -3.21
N LYS A 183 -8.87 4.02 -2.87
CA LYS A 183 -8.98 4.49 -1.47
C LYS A 183 -10.35 4.18 -0.85
N LEU A 184 -11.43 4.17 -1.64
CA LEU A 184 -12.77 3.82 -1.17
C LEU A 184 -12.93 2.32 -0.96
N ILE A 185 -12.32 1.48 -1.80
CA ILE A 185 -12.22 0.03 -1.60
C ILE A 185 -11.43 -0.26 -0.32
N ASP A 186 -10.30 0.41 -0.10
CA ASP A 186 -9.54 0.28 1.14
C ASP A 186 -10.37 0.69 2.36
N THR A 187 -11.19 1.73 2.22
CA THR A 187 -12.14 2.15 3.27
C THR A 187 -13.16 1.06 3.59
N MET A 188 -13.69 0.38 2.58
CA MET A 188 -14.58 -0.78 2.76
C MET A 188 -13.84 -1.91 3.49
N GLU A 189 -12.62 -2.24 3.07
CA GLU A 189 -11.83 -3.32 3.64
C GLU A 189 -11.44 -3.03 5.11
N LYS A 190 -10.98 -1.82 5.43
CA LYS A 190 -10.71 -1.43 6.84
C LYS A 190 -11.97 -1.44 7.70
N SER A 191 -13.10 -1.01 7.15
CA SER A 191 -14.41 -1.08 7.82
C SER A 191 -14.81 -2.53 8.11
N ARG A 192 -14.66 -3.42 7.13
CA ARG A 192 -14.91 -4.85 7.24
C ARG A 192 -14.05 -5.49 8.34
N GLN A 193 -12.75 -5.22 8.34
CA GLN A 193 -11.82 -5.73 9.36
C GLN A 193 -12.24 -5.28 10.78
N LEU A 194 -12.64 -4.01 10.95
CA LEU A 194 -13.11 -3.50 12.25
C LEU A 194 -14.40 -4.18 12.69
N LEU A 195 -15.37 -4.33 11.79
CA LEU A 195 -16.62 -5.04 12.08
C LEU A 195 -16.37 -6.52 12.42
N GLY A 196 -15.40 -7.16 11.77
CA GLY A 196 -14.94 -8.50 12.11
C GLY A 196 -14.39 -8.58 13.54
N LYS A 197 -13.61 -7.58 13.96
CA LYS A 197 -13.14 -7.46 15.34
C LYS A 197 -14.28 -7.24 16.33
N TYR A 198 -15.25 -6.37 16.01
CA TYR A 198 -16.47 -6.22 16.82
C TYR A 198 -17.20 -7.56 16.97
N ASN A 199 -17.39 -8.29 15.87
CA ASN A 199 -18.06 -9.58 15.87
C ASN A 199 -17.33 -10.65 16.69
N GLY A 200 -15.99 -10.70 16.62
CA GLY A 200 -15.17 -11.63 17.41
C GLY A 200 -15.22 -11.33 18.91
N LEU A 201 -15.24 -10.06 19.29
CA LEU A 201 -15.24 -9.64 20.70
C LEU A 201 -16.61 -9.73 21.38
N PHE A 202 -17.70 -9.92 20.62
CA PHE A 202 -19.00 -10.23 21.21
C PHE A 202 -18.97 -11.51 22.06
N LEU A 203 -18.11 -12.48 21.72
CA LEU A 203 -17.90 -13.68 22.53
C LEU A 203 -17.24 -13.37 23.89
N ILE A 204 -16.49 -12.25 24.00
CA ILE A 204 -15.89 -11.80 25.26
C ILE A 204 -16.92 -11.06 26.13
N SER A 205 -17.97 -10.49 25.53
CA SER A 205 -19.10 -9.94 26.30
C SER A 205 -19.91 -11.03 27.04
N GLU A 206 -19.79 -12.30 26.61
CA GLU A 206 -20.29 -13.47 27.34
C GLU A 206 -19.42 -13.79 28.57
N MET A 207 -18.15 -13.36 28.58
CA MET A 207 -17.20 -13.50 29.70
C MET A 207 -17.31 -12.39 30.76
N ARG A 208 -18.27 -11.46 30.62
CA ARG A 208 -18.50 -10.27 31.47
C ARG A 208 -18.59 -10.57 32.97
N MET A 209 -18.95 -11.80 33.34
CA MET A 209 -19.12 -12.24 34.72
C MET A 209 -17.88 -12.97 35.29
N ILE A 210 -16.89 -13.30 34.47
CA ILE A 210 -15.85 -14.29 34.80
C ILE A 210 -14.45 -13.68 34.80
N ASN A 211 -14.14 -12.74 33.89
CA ASN A 211 -12.80 -12.15 33.80
C ASN A 211 -12.83 -10.68 33.39
N LYS A 212 -12.95 -9.79 34.38
CA LYS A 212 -12.97 -8.33 34.18
C LYS A 212 -11.70 -7.79 33.50
N LEU A 213 -10.54 -8.38 33.80
CA LEU A 213 -9.27 -7.97 33.21
C LEU A 213 -9.22 -8.26 31.71
N ALA A 214 -9.58 -9.49 31.31
CA ALA A 214 -9.62 -9.88 29.91
C ALA A 214 -10.61 -9.01 29.10
N ALA A 215 -11.78 -8.70 29.65
CA ALA A 215 -12.75 -7.79 29.03
C ALA A 215 -12.20 -6.37 28.87
N ARG A 216 -11.46 -5.85 29.87
CA ARG A 216 -10.82 -4.53 29.81
C ARG A 216 -9.72 -4.48 28.75
N ILE A 217 -8.89 -5.52 28.65
CA ILE A 217 -7.84 -5.63 27.63
C ILE A 217 -8.47 -5.66 26.22
N ALA A 218 -9.45 -6.53 26.02
CA ALA A 218 -10.19 -6.65 24.76
C ALA A 218 -10.80 -5.30 24.32
N TRP A 219 -11.40 -4.57 25.26
CA TRP A 219 -11.95 -3.24 25.00
C TRP A 219 -10.88 -2.21 24.59
N ARG A 220 -9.73 -2.17 25.28
CA ARG A 220 -8.63 -1.25 24.93
C ARG A 220 -8.09 -1.54 23.52
N LEU A 221 -7.91 -2.81 23.18
CA LEU A 221 -7.50 -3.23 21.84
C LEU A 221 -8.51 -2.75 20.80
N LEU A 222 -9.80 -2.85 21.12
CA LEU A 222 -10.84 -2.42 20.22
C LEU A 222 -10.88 -0.92 20.00
N ILE A 223 -10.80 -0.11 21.06
CA ILE A 223 -10.70 1.36 20.91
C ILE A 223 -9.51 1.74 20.05
N ARG A 224 -8.37 1.08 20.25
CA ARG A 224 -7.18 1.31 19.44
C ARG A 224 -7.47 1.03 17.97
N ASP A 225 -8.18 -0.06 17.66
CA ASP A 225 -8.53 -0.41 16.29
C ASP A 225 -9.61 0.50 15.69
N THR A 226 -10.63 0.90 16.45
CA THR A 226 -11.61 1.91 16.05
C THR A 226 -10.93 3.23 15.74
N ARG A 227 -9.95 3.64 16.58
CA ARG A 227 -9.14 4.85 16.35
C ARG A 227 -8.30 4.73 15.09
N ARG A 228 -7.63 3.60 14.85
CA ARG A 228 -6.85 3.39 13.61
C ARG A 228 -7.70 3.55 12.36
N VAL A 229 -8.91 2.97 12.33
CA VAL A 229 -9.85 3.16 11.21
C VAL A 229 -10.33 4.62 11.13
N SER A 230 -10.54 5.28 12.27
CA SER A 230 -10.89 6.69 12.35
C SER A 230 -9.82 7.60 11.73
N ASP A 231 -8.55 7.37 12.09
CA ASP A 231 -7.39 8.14 11.59
C ASP A 231 -7.17 7.86 10.08
N PHE A 232 -7.40 6.62 9.63
CA PHE A 232 -7.40 6.27 8.21
C PHE A 232 -8.50 7.01 7.44
N LEU A 233 -9.73 7.06 7.97
CA LEU A 233 -10.83 7.80 7.34
C LEU A 233 -10.52 9.30 7.24
N ASP A 234 -9.89 9.90 8.26
CA ASP A 234 -9.44 11.29 8.20
C ASP A 234 -8.39 11.49 7.10
N THR A 235 -7.48 10.53 6.93
CA THR A 235 -6.49 10.55 5.84
C THR A 235 -7.18 10.54 4.47
N VAL A 236 -8.18 9.66 4.27
CA VAL A 236 -8.97 9.62 3.02
C VAL A 236 -9.77 10.90 2.80
N ILE A 237 -10.37 11.48 3.86
CA ILE A 237 -11.09 12.76 3.79
C ILE A 237 -10.17 13.90 3.35
N ASN A 238 -8.96 13.97 3.91
CA ASN A 238 -7.96 14.97 3.55
C ASN A 238 -7.41 14.74 2.13
N TRP A 239 -7.29 13.47 1.72
CA TRP A 239 -6.88 13.12 0.36
C TRP A 239 -7.83 13.69 -0.70
N PHE A 240 -9.14 13.69 -0.46
CA PHE A 240 -10.11 14.32 -1.37
C PHE A 240 -9.94 15.85 -1.50
N GLU A 241 -9.25 16.52 -0.56
CA GLU A 241 -8.92 17.95 -0.65
C GLU A 241 -7.69 18.25 -1.52
N LEU A 242 -6.91 17.23 -1.87
CA LEU A 242 -5.71 17.41 -2.68
C LEU A 242 -6.05 17.93 -4.09
N SER A 243 -5.11 18.66 -4.68
CA SER A 243 -5.15 18.92 -6.12
C SER A 243 -4.90 17.62 -6.90
N ASP A 244 -5.13 17.63 -8.20
CA ASP A 244 -4.84 16.45 -9.03
C ASP A 244 -3.36 16.04 -8.89
N LEU A 245 -2.45 17.02 -8.97
CA LEU A 245 -1.03 16.80 -8.75
C LEU A 245 -0.74 16.31 -7.32
N GLY A 246 -1.42 16.85 -6.31
CA GLY A 246 -1.25 16.40 -4.93
C GLY A 246 -1.65 14.93 -4.75
N ALA A 247 -2.75 14.50 -5.39
CA ALA A 247 -3.19 13.10 -5.38
C ALA A 247 -2.18 12.16 -6.08
N ILE A 248 -1.55 12.64 -7.15
CA ILE A 248 -0.49 11.91 -7.87
C ILE A 248 0.79 11.83 -7.02
N GLN A 249 1.15 12.91 -6.34
CA GLN A 249 2.30 12.93 -5.44
C GLN A 249 2.10 11.96 -4.25
N ASP A 250 0.88 11.87 -3.72
CA ASP A 250 0.49 10.86 -2.73
C ASP A 250 0.65 9.43 -3.28
N GLN A 251 0.29 9.21 -4.56
CA GLN A 251 0.52 7.91 -5.20
C GLN A 251 2.01 7.59 -5.34
N TRP A 252 2.85 8.54 -5.79
CA TRP A 252 4.29 8.32 -5.83
C TRP A 252 4.89 8.09 -4.44
N GLN A 253 4.34 8.73 -3.40
CA GLN A 253 4.75 8.45 -2.02
C GLN A 253 4.41 7.01 -1.62
N SER A 254 3.20 6.54 -1.94
CA SER A 254 2.77 5.16 -1.70
C SER A 254 3.68 4.16 -2.44
N MET A 255 4.02 4.44 -3.70
CA MET A 255 4.98 3.62 -4.47
C MET A 255 6.37 3.60 -3.84
N ALA A 256 6.84 4.72 -3.28
CA ALA A 256 8.12 4.76 -2.58
C ALA A 256 8.11 3.89 -1.30
N GLU A 257 6.97 3.77 -0.64
CA GLU A 257 6.77 2.90 0.53
C GLU A 257 6.73 1.43 0.12
N GLU A 258 6.02 1.07 -0.95
CA GLU A 258 6.04 -0.29 -1.51
C GLU A 258 7.46 -0.73 -1.92
N VAL A 259 8.23 0.18 -2.53
CA VAL A 259 9.64 -0.08 -2.86
C VAL A 259 10.51 -0.22 -1.61
N GLU A 260 10.17 0.44 -0.50
CA GLU A 260 10.87 0.25 0.78
C GLU A 260 10.62 -1.15 1.35
N ASP A 261 9.38 -1.64 1.26
CA ASP A 261 9.06 -3.01 1.69
C ASP A 261 9.82 -4.06 0.86
N MET A 262 9.94 -3.85 -0.46
CA MET A 262 10.77 -4.70 -1.32
C MET A 262 12.26 -4.61 -0.96
N LEU A 263 12.76 -3.44 -0.59
CA LEU A 263 14.15 -3.28 -0.16
C LEU A 263 14.40 -4.08 1.12
N GLN A 264 13.48 -4.00 2.08
CA GLN A 264 13.56 -4.77 3.32
C GLN A 264 13.56 -6.27 3.02
N LEU A 265 12.70 -6.73 2.11
CA LEU A 265 12.67 -8.12 1.67
C LEU A 265 14.01 -8.56 1.04
N ALA A 266 14.56 -7.77 0.13
CA ALA A 266 15.83 -8.06 -0.54
C ALA A 266 17.01 -8.17 0.45
N VAL A 267 16.99 -7.39 1.54
CA VAL A 267 17.99 -7.45 2.62
C VAL A 267 17.80 -8.68 3.50
N GLU A 268 16.56 -9.05 3.82
CA GLU A 268 16.24 -10.16 4.71
C GLU A 268 16.41 -11.55 4.06
N LEU A 269 16.13 -11.68 2.77
CA LEU A 269 16.15 -12.97 2.06
C LEU A 269 17.50 -13.70 2.17
N PRO A 270 18.66 -13.06 1.92
CA PRO A 270 19.97 -13.70 2.07
C PRO A 270 20.29 -14.14 3.51
N ILE A 271 19.68 -13.50 4.51
CA ILE A 271 19.86 -13.82 5.93
C ILE A 271 19.01 -15.05 6.29
N LYS A 272 17.76 -15.08 5.84
CA LYS A 272 16.82 -16.19 6.08
C LYS A 272 17.20 -17.45 5.29
N HIS A 273 17.84 -17.29 4.13
CA HIS A 273 18.19 -18.39 3.22
C HIS A 273 19.68 -18.36 2.83
N PRO A 274 20.61 -18.62 3.76
CA PRO A 274 22.06 -18.48 3.52
C PRO A 274 22.62 -19.47 2.47
N GLY A 275 21.85 -20.48 2.09
CA GLY A 275 22.24 -21.51 1.11
C GLY A 275 21.76 -21.27 -0.32
N THR A 276 21.07 -20.16 -0.61
CA THR A 276 20.60 -19.87 -1.97
C THR A 276 21.73 -19.31 -2.84
N HIS A 277 21.80 -19.79 -4.09
CA HIS A 277 22.75 -19.28 -5.09
C HIS A 277 22.47 -17.82 -5.50
N CYS A 278 21.35 -17.27 -5.05
CA CYS A 278 20.87 -15.94 -5.42
C CYS A 278 21.46 -14.80 -4.56
N LYS A 279 22.37 -15.10 -3.61
CA LYS A 279 22.90 -14.11 -2.68
C LYS A 279 23.62 -12.94 -3.36
N GLU A 280 24.42 -13.20 -4.38
CA GLU A 280 25.16 -12.14 -5.09
C GLU A 280 24.22 -11.28 -5.96
N PRO A 281 23.34 -11.85 -6.82
CA PRO A 281 22.34 -11.06 -7.55
C PRO A 281 21.41 -10.25 -6.63
N LEU A 282 20.92 -10.84 -5.53
CA LEU A 282 20.08 -10.13 -4.55
C LEU A 282 20.83 -8.98 -3.87
N ARG A 283 22.13 -9.13 -3.60
CA ARG A 283 22.93 -8.05 -3.03
C ARG A 283 23.10 -6.91 -4.04
N ASP A 284 23.38 -7.25 -5.30
CA ASP A 284 23.63 -6.25 -6.34
C ASP A 284 22.34 -5.62 -6.88
N SER A 285 21.16 -6.16 -6.52
CA SER A 285 19.86 -5.53 -6.79
C SER A 285 19.50 -4.43 -5.78
N ILE A 286 20.11 -4.43 -4.58
CA ILE A 286 19.85 -3.42 -3.53
C ILE A 286 20.01 -1.97 -4.05
N PRO A 287 21.09 -1.60 -4.77
CA PRO A 287 21.22 -0.26 -5.34
C PRO A 287 20.09 0.09 -6.31
N LEU A 288 19.61 -0.86 -7.13
CA LEU A 288 18.50 -0.64 -8.05
C LEU A 288 17.21 -0.30 -7.29
N ILE A 289 16.85 -1.11 -6.30
CA ILE A 289 15.66 -0.90 -5.46
C ILE A 289 15.76 0.45 -4.72
N LYS A 290 16.93 0.77 -4.14
CA LYS A 290 17.19 2.06 -3.48
C LYS A 290 17.03 3.25 -4.44
N LEU A 291 17.55 3.15 -5.67
CA LEU A 291 17.45 4.21 -6.65
C LEU A 291 16.00 4.41 -7.13
N SER A 292 15.23 3.33 -7.31
CA SER A 292 13.79 3.40 -7.58
C SER A 292 13.05 4.13 -6.44
N ARG A 293 13.35 3.80 -5.18
CA ARG A 293 12.77 4.48 -4.01
C ARG A 293 13.10 5.97 -4.00
N ILE A 294 14.38 6.31 -4.23
CA ILE A 294 14.85 7.70 -4.26
C ILE A 294 14.14 8.48 -5.36
N PHE A 295 13.92 7.87 -6.52
CA PHE A 295 13.17 8.45 -7.63
C PHE A 295 11.75 8.83 -7.19
N PHE A 296 10.94 7.87 -6.72
CA PHE A 296 9.57 8.14 -6.30
C PHE A 296 9.49 9.12 -5.13
N LYS A 297 10.41 9.03 -4.17
CA LYS A 297 10.51 9.98 -3.06
C LYS A 297 10.88 11.40 -3.51
N LYS A 298 11.60 11.57 -4.62
CA LYS A 298 11.85 12.89 -5.18
C LYS A 298 10.58 13.44 -5.86
N LEU A 299 9.85 12.60 -6.61
CA LEU A 299 8.60 12.99 -7.27
C LEU A 299 7.48 13.32 -6.27
N SER A 300 7.40 12.59 -5.15
CA SER A 300 6.37 12.76 -4.12
C SER A 300 6.51 14.04 -3.29
N ARG A 301 7.70 14.68 -3.30
CA ARG A 301 7.96 15.87 -2.49
C ARG A 301 7.16 17.07 -3.02
N ALA A 302 6.09 17.38 -2.30
CA ALA A 302 5.25 18.54 -2.53
C ALA A 302 5.77 19.80 -1.81
N ILE A 303 7.06 20.11 -1.89
CA ILE A 303 7.58 21.30 -1.20
C ILE A 303 7.39 22.52 -2.10
N PRO A 304 6.52 23.49 -1.75
CA PRO A 304 6.29 24.67 -2.59
C PRO A 304 7.53 25.57 -2.75
N SER A 305 8.54 25.39 -1.90
CA SER A 305 9.79 26.15 -1.94
C SER A 305 10.83 25.58 -2.91
N GLU A 306 10.74 24.30 -3.28
CA GLU A 306 11.53 23.73 -4.36
C GLU A 306 10.66 23.74 -5.62
N LEU A 307 11.04 24.55 -6.61
CA LEU A 307 10.33 24.65 -7.87
C LEU A 307 10.56 23.35 -8.68
N HIS A 308 9.78 22.32 -8.39
CA HIS A 308 9.86 21.02 -9.07
C HIS A 308 9.30 21.14 -10.51
N PRO A 309 9.99 20.62 -11.54
CA PRO A 309 9.54 20.73 -12.94
C PRO A 309 8.15 20.13 -13.22
N ILE A 310 7.69 19.19 -12.39
CA ILE A 310 6.36 18.57 -12.53
C ILE A 310 5.24 19.62 -12.39
N TYR A 311 5.44 20.68 -11.59
CA TYR A 311 4.46 21.77 -11.47
C TYR A 311 4.25 22.55 -12.77
N GLN A 312 5.19 22.45 -13.72
CA GLN A 312 5.12 23.11 -15.03
C GLN A 312 4.53 22.20 -16.12
N MET A 313 4.30 20.91 -15.83
CA MET A 313 3.73 19.98 -16.79
C MET A 313 2.28 20.34 -17.11
N SER A 314 1.90 20.32 -18.39
CA SER A 314 0.48 20.38 -18.76
C SER A 314 -0.24 19.11 -18.30
N GLN A 315 -1.57 19.13 -18.23
CA GLN A 315 -2.34 17.94 -17.85
C GLN A 315 -2.06 16.73 -18.75
N ALA A 316 -1.85 16.94 -20.05
CA ALA A 316 -1.55 15.84 -20.98
C ALA A 316 -0.18 15.21 -20.73
N GLU A 317 0.81 16.04 -20.37
CA GLU A 317 2.17 15.61 -20.07
C GLU A 317 2.22 14.92 -18.71
N LEU A 318 1.55 15.49 -17.70
CA LEU A 318 1.40 14.88 -16.38
C LEU A 318 0.72 13.51 -16.47
N SER A 319 -0.34 13.39 -17.28
CA SER A 319 -1.00 12.09 -17.48
C SER A 319 -0.06 11.05 -18.10
N SER A 320 0.68 11.45 -19.15
CA SER A 320 1.70 10.57 -19.73
C SER A 320 2.76 10.14 -18.74
N PHE A 321 3.14 11.06 -17.85
CA PHE A 321 4.17 10.81 -16.87
C PHE A 321 3.68 9.82 -15.83
N ILE A 322 2.46 9.97 -15.33
CA ILE A 322 1.81 9.00 -14.44
C ILE A 322 1.72 7.63 -15.10
N ASP A 323 1.17 7.55 -16.32
CA ASP A 323 1.05 6.30 -17.09
C ASP A 323 2.41 5.58 -17.18
N SER A 324 3.49 6.33 -17.40
CA SER A 324 4.85 5.75 -17.46
C SER A 324 5.38 5.26 -16.12
N THR A 325 4.77 5.68 -14.99
CA THR A 325 5.24 5.34 -13.65
C THR A 325 4.43 4.28 -12.92
N LEU A 326 3.12 4.15 -13.19
CA LEU A 326 2.22 3.37 -12.35
C LEU A 326 2.56 1.88 -12.23
N PHE A 327 3.21 1.29 -13.23
CA PHE A 327 3.52 -0.16 -13.25
C PHE A 327 4.84 -0.51 -12.56
N PHE A 328 5.65 0.48 -12.15
CA PHE A 328 6.98 0.21 -11.60
C PHE A 328 7.02 -0.67 -10.36
N PRO A 329 6.13 -0.50 -9.36
CA PRO A 329 6.16 -1.36 -8.18
C PRO A 329 5.99 -2.82 -8.56
N SER A 330 5.05 -3.13 -9.46
CA SER A 330 4.83 -4.49 -9.96
C SER A 330 6.00 -5.03 -10.78
N VAL A 331 6.65 -4.19 -11.60
CA VAL A 331 7.87 -4.60 -12.32
C VAL A 331 9.02 -4.87 -11.36
N LEU A 332 9.17 -4.05 -10.31
CA LEU A 332 10.21 -4.24 -9.32
C LEU A 332 9.94 -5.46 -8.43
N GLU A 333 8.68 -5.72 -8.09
CA GLU A 333 8.24 -6.92 -7.36
C GLU A 333 8.55 -8.16 -8.18
N SER A 334 8.12 -8.19 -9.45
CA SER A 334 8.43 -9.30 -10.37
C SER A 334 9.94 -9.48 -10.55
N PHE A 335 10.71 -8.38 -10.60
CA PHE A 335 12.16 -8.43 -10.63
C PHE A 335 12.70 -9.08 -9.35
N VAL A 336 12.32 -8.64 -8.16
CA VAL A 336 12.80 -9.22 -6.88
C VAL A 336 12.39 -10.69 -6.76
N ASP A 337 11.17 -11.05 -7.14
CA ASP A 337 10.67 -12.42 -7.13
C ASP A 337 11.45 -13.32 -8.09
N SER A 338 11.80 -12.83 -9.28
CA SER A 338 12.64 -13.57 -10.23
C SER A 338 14.03 -13.90 -9.68
N LEU A 339 14.50 -13.16 -8.66
CA LEU A 339 15.78 -13.44 -8.01
C LEU A 339 15.68 -14.50 -6.92
N GLN A 340 14.49 -14.87 -6.46
CA GLN A 340 14.33 -15.86 -5.40
C GLN A 340 14.67 -17.27 -5.91
N ASP A 341 14.28 -17.56 -7.15
CA ASP A 341 14.54 -18.82 -7.82
C ASP A 341 15.67 -18.69 -8.85
N PRO A 342 16.41 -19.77 -9.12
CA PRO A 342 17.35 -19.77 -10.22
C PRO A 342 16.61 -19.58 -11.57
N PRO A 343 17.24 -18.94 -12.56
CA PRO A 343 16.62 -18.71 -13.86
C PRO A 343 16.10 -20.01 -14.46
N ASN A 344 14.85 -19.96 -14.94
CA ASN A 344 14.27 -21.07 -15.67
C ASN A 344 15.12 -21.29 -16.94
N PRO A 345 15.55 -22.52 -17.26
CA PRO A 345 16.30 -22.81 -18.48
C PRO A 345 15.53 -22.54 -19.79
N GLY A 346 14.35 -21.93 -19.76
CA GLY A 346 13.63 -21.41 -20.94
C GLY A 346 13.57 -19.88 -21.01
N ASP A 347 14.04 -19.17 -19.98
CA ASP A 347 14.04 -17.72 -19.91
C ASP A 347 15.38 -17.17 -20.43
N ASP A 348 15.31 -16.32 -21.43
CA ASP A 348 16.46 -15.78 -22.16
C ASP A 348 16.78 -14.34 -21.72
N GLY A 349 15.91 -13.75 -20.88
CA GLY A 349 16.03 -12.37 -20.42
C GLY A 349 16.95 -12.21 -19.22
N VAL A 350 17.72 -11.12 -19.20
CA VAL A 350 18.26 -10.63 -17.93
C VAL A 350 17.10 -9.97 -17.18
N PRO A 351 16.87 -10.28 -15.89
CA PRO A 351 15.71 -9.78 -15.16
C PRO A 351 15.56 -8.25 -15.12
N THR A 352 16.61 -7.49 -15.45
CA THR A 352 16.55 -6.03 -15.47
C THR A 352 15.89 -5.45 -16.72
N PHE A 353 15.64 -6.24 -17.76
CA PHE A 353 15.10 -5.72 -19.03
C PHE A 353 13.78 -4.97 -18.83
N ASP A 354 12.84 -5.56 -18.11
CA ASP A 354 11.53 -4.93 -17.85
C ASP A 354 11.67 -3.69 -16.94
N LEU A 355 12.62 -3.73 -16.00
CA LEU A 355 12.91 -2.60 -15.11
C LEU A 355 13.50 -1.41 -15.90
N GLU A 356 14.44 -1.68 -16.81
CA GLU A 356 15.04 -0.68 -17.69
C GLU A 356 14.02 -0.12 -18.68
N ASP A 357 13.29 -0.98 -19.38
CA ASP A 357 12.26 -0.57 -20.34
C ASP A 357 11.21 0.31 -19.69
N GLY A 358 10.81 -0.06 -18.47
CA GLY A 358 9.94 0.77 -17.64
C GLY A 358 10.49 2.18 -17.47
N PHE A 359 11.74 2.31 -16.99
CA PHE A 359 12.36 3.59 -16.71
C PHE A 359 12.70 4.40 -17.97
N ILE A 360 12.95 3.75 -19.10
CA ILE A 360 13.23 4.45 -20.37
C ILE A 360 12.06 5.35 -20.78
N GLY A 361 10.82 4.87 -20.65
CA GLY A 361 9.62 5.66 -20.97
C GLY A 361 9.52 6.93 -20.12
N THR A 362 9.68 6.77 -18.80
CA THR A 362 9.67 7.88 -17.84
C THR A 362 10.85 8.83 -18.03
N MET A 363 12.04 8.30 -18.28
CA MET A 363 13.25 9.08 -18.54
C MET A 363 13.11 9.94 -19.78
N ARG A 364 12.51 9.41 -20.86
CA ARG A 364 12.28 10.17 -22.09
C ARG A 364 11.40 11.39 -21.84
N ILE A 365 10.34 11.24 -21.04
CA ILE A 365 9.48 12.36 -20.65
C ILE A 365 10.29 13.38 -19.85
N LEU A 366 11.06 12.94 -18.86
CA LEU A 366 11.89 13.84 -18.05
C LEU A 366 13.01 14.52 -18.85
N ASP A 367 13.65 13.83 -19.78
CA ASP A 367 14.67 14.39 -20.67
C ASP A 367 14.10 15.56 -21.48
N ASP A 368 12.91 15.42 -22.05
CA ASP A 368 12.23 16.49 -22.82
C ASP A 368 11.98 17.74 -21.95
N TYR A 369 11.78 17.58 -20.64
CA TYR A 369 11.61 18.67 -19.67
C TYR A 369 12.91 19.22 -19.09
N ALA A 370 13.91 18.36 -18.94
CA ALA A 370 15.17 18.70 -18.30
C ALA A 370 16.05 19.60 -19.17
N TYR A 371 15.71 19.79 -20.46
CA TYR A 371 16.34 20.76 -21.37
C TYR A 371 15.47 22.02 -21.59
N PRO A 372 15.48 23.00 -20.67
CA PRO A 372 14.59 24.16 -20.76
C PRO A 372 14.89 25.04 -21.99
N GLN A 373 13.81 25.54 -22.62
CA GLN A 373 13.90 26.72 -23.48
C GLN A 373 14.41 27.92 -22.66
N ARG A 374 15.08 28.88 -23.31
CA ARG A 374 16.03 29.85 -22.73
C ARG A 374 15.56 30.67 -21.50
N SER A 375 14.28 30.72 -21.15
CA SER A 375 13.72 31.56 -20.08
C SER A 375 13.59 30.89 -18.69
N GLU A 376 13.71 29.56 -18.56
CA GLU A 376 13.42 28.83 -17.29
C GLU A 376 14.65 28.17 -16.63
N ARG A 377 15.86 28.51 -17.10
CA ARG A 377 17.12 27.81 -16.79
C ARG A 377 17.49 27.69 -15.31
N ALA A 378 17.19 28.69 -14.49
CA ALA A 378 17.65 28.69 -13.10
C ALA A 378 16.84 27.72 -12.22
N ILE A 379 15.56 27.54 -12.54
CA ILE A 379 14.60 26.76 -11.74
C ILE A 379 14.81 25.26 -11.96
N ASN A 380 15.08 24.87 -13.20
CA ASN A 380 15.21 23.46 -13.57
C ASN A 380 16.62 22.92 -13.34
N HIS A 381 17.60 23.74 -12.93
CA HIS A 381 19.00 23.34 -12.84
C HIS A 381 19.24 22.29 -11.74
N GLU A 382 18.75 22.52 -10.52
CA GLU A 382 18.95 21.59 -9.41
C GLU A 382 18.25 20.24 -9.65
N PHE A 383 17.01 20.28 -10.15
CA PHE A 383 16.31 19.05 -10.52
C PHE A 383 17.03 18.32 -11.66
N HIS A 384 17.51 19.05 -12.67
CA HIS A 384 18.28 18.48 -13.77
C HIS A 384 19.57 17.81 -13.28
N GLU A 385 20.36 18.47 -12.43
CA GLU A 385 21.59 17.90 -11.87
C GLU A 385 21.30 16.63 -11.07
N TRP A 386 20.27 16.67 -10.20
CA TRP A 386 19.83 15.49 -9.47
C TRP A 386 19.41 14.36 -10.41
N TYR A 387 18.59 14.67 -11.43
CA TYR A 387 18.05 13.68 -12.37
C TYR A 387 19.16 13.04 -13.20
N MET A 388 20.10 13.83 -13.72
CA MET A 388 21.25 13.31 -14.49
C MET A 388 22.15 12.44 -13.62
N SER A 389 22.39 12.85 -12.38
CA SER A 389 23.13 12.03 -11.41
C SER A 389 22.40 10.72 -11.12
N TRP A 390 21.10 10.78 -10.79
CA TRP A 390 20.29 9.59 -10.54
C TRP A 390 20.29 8.62 -11.74
N LYS A 391 20.09 9.14 -12.95
CA LYS A 391 20.09 8.36 -14.20
C LYS A 391 21.43 7.64 -14.41
N GLN A 392 22.55 8.33 -14.18
CA GLN A 392 23.88 7.72 -14.27
C GLN A 392 24.04 6.58 -13.25
N HIS A 393 23.69 6.81 -11.99
CA HIS A 393 23.80 5.79 -10.94
C HIS A 393 22.88 4.59 -11.21
N PHE A 394 21.69 4.84 -11.78
CA PHE A 394 20.75 3.78 -12.16
C PHE A 394 21.37 2.84 -13.20
N PHE A 395 21.90 3.37 -14.30
CA PHE A 395 22.53 2.52 -15.32
C PHE A 395 23.79 1.82 -14.82
N LEU A 396 24.60 2.47 -13.95
CA LEU A 396 25.74 1.81 -13.32
C LEU A 396 25.31 0.63 -12.43
N ALA A 397 24.20 0.78 -11.68
CA ALA A 397 23.65 -0.29 -10.87
C ALA A 397 23.09 -1.44 -11.73
N VAL A 398 22.47 -1.11 -12.86
CA VAL A 398 22.02 -2.11 -13.85
C VAL A 398 23.23 -2.90 -14.36
N ASP A 399 24.26 -2.22 -14.89
CA ASP A 399 25.45 -2.87 -15.44
C ASP A 399 26.13 -3.80 -14.42
N LEU A 400 26.24 -3.35 -13.17
CA LEU A 400 26.80 -4.13 -12.08
C LEU A 400 25.97 -5.40 -11.82
N PHE A 401 24.65 -5.24 -11.66
CA PHE A 401 23.75 -6.37 -11.44
C PHE A 401 23.82 -7.37 -12.60
N GLN A 402 23.72 -6.92 -13.85
CA GLN A 402 23.75 -7.79 -15.02
C GLN A 402 25.07 -8.57 -15.11
N THR A 403 26.20 -7.90 -14.84
CA THR A 403 27.53 -8.53 -14.82
C THR A 403 27.60 -9.63 -13.76
N THR A 404 27.11 -9.38 -12.55
CA THR A 404 27.07 -10.39 -11.48
C THR A 404 26.11 -11.51 -11.81
N TYR A 405 24.91 -11.20 -12.32
CA TYR A 405 23.90 -12.18 -12.69
C TYR A 405 24.42 -13.16 -13.75
N ILE A 406 25.02 -12.63 -14.83
CA ILE A 406 25.63 -13.44 -15.89
C ILE A 406 26.77 -14.29 -15.32
N ARG A 407 27.63 -13.72 -14.46
CA ARG A 407 28.74 -14.48 -13.84
C ARG A 407 28.26 -15.64 -12.98
N VAL A 408 27.20 -15.44 -12.20
CA VAL A 408 26.68 -16.45 -11.26
C VAL A 408 25.94 -17.57 -12.00
N TYR A 409 25.27 -17.24 -13.10
CA TYR A 409 24.44 -18.18 -13.85
C TYR A 409 25.04 -18.64 -15.19
N SER A 410 26.25 -18.19 -15.55
CA SER A 410 26.91 -18.51 -16.82
C SER A 410 26.99 -20.01 -17.08
N ASP A 411 27.31 -20.84 -16.08
CA ASP A 411 27.45 -22.28 -16.27
C ASP A 411 26.10 -22.95 -16.60
N ARG A 412 25.00 -22.42 -16.06
CA ARG A 412 23.64 -22.91 -16.35
C ARG A 412 23.14 -22.41 -17.70
N LEU A 413 23.50 -21.18 -18.06
CA LEU A 413 23.22 -20.60 -19.39
C LEU A 413 24.01 -21.34 -20.49
N LEU A 414 25.28 -21.70 -20.24
CA LEU A 414 26.14 -22.44 -21.15
C LEU A 414 25.71 -23.91 -21.31
N ALA A 415 25.34 -24.60 -20.22
CA ALA A 415 24.84 -25.98 -20.27
C ALA A 415 23.55 -26.16 -21.10
N ARG A 416 22.82 -25.07 -21.39
CA ARG A 416 21.67 -25.04 -22.30
C ARG A 416 22.09 -24.89 -23.76
N LEU A 417 23.06 -24.02 -24.08
CA LEU A 417 23.59 -23.84 -25.44
C LEU A 417 24.16 -25.16 -25.99
N GLU A 418 24.74 -25.98 -25.14
CA GLU A 418 25.20 -27.32 -25.50
C GLU A 418 24.04 -28.31 -25.71
N ARG A 419 22.93 -28.16 -24.97
CA ARG A 419 21.74 -29.02 -25.06
C ARG A 419 20.89 -28.70 -26.30
N THR A 420 20.65 -27.43 -26.62
CA THR A 420 19.93 -27.01 -27.84
C THR A 420 20.72 -27.28 -29.12
N ARG A 421 22.05 -27.35 -29.04
CA ARG A 421 22.93 -27.75 -30.14
C ARG A 421 23.00 -29.27 -30.35
N GLY A 422 22.61 -30.07 -29.35
CA GLY A 422 22.55 -31.53 -29.43
C GLY A 422 21.23 -32.06 -29.99
N THR A 423 20.10 -31.34 -29.81
CA THR A 423 18.78 -31.79 -30.30
C THR A 423 18.52 -31.52 -31.78
N THR A 424 19.41 -30.84 -32.50
CA THR A 424 19.28 -30.50 -33.92
C THR A 424 19.98 -31.49 -34.86
N VAL A 425 20.44 -32.66 -34.39
CA VAL A 425 21.28 -33.58 -35.18
C VAL A 425 20.62 -34.93 -35.52
N ASP A 426 19.45 -35.29 -34.99
CA ASP A 426 18.84 -36.64 -35.18
C ASP A 426 17.52 -36.68 -35.99
N GLU A 427 17.22 -35.71 -36.86
CA GLU A 427 16.03 -35.76 -37.75
C GLU A 427 16.36 -35.69 -39.25
N ASP A 428 17.51 -36.22 -39.69
CA ASP A 428 17.74 -36.52 -41.11
C ASP A 428 18.64 -37.76 -41.26
N GLY A 429 18.05 -38.95 -41.19
CA GLY A 429 18.78 -40.17 -41.55
C GLY A 429 18.13 -41.48 -41.13
N GLU A 430 17.10 -41.92 -41.85
CA GLU A 430 17.04 -43.25 -42.48
C GLU A 430 15.66 -43.46 -43.15
N VAL A 431 15.61 -43.14 -44.45
CA VAL A 431 14.78 -43.85 -45.42
C VAL A 431 15.76 -44.54 -46.36
N GLU A 432 15.90 -45.85 -46.22
CA GLU A 432 15.98 -46.80 -47.34
C GLU A 432 15.44 -48.17 -46.94
#